data_AF-A0A1M4VYE4-F1
#
_entry.id   AF-A0A1M4VYE4-F1
#
_cell.length_a   1.000
_cell.length_b   1.000
_cell.length_c   1.000
_cell.angle_alpha   90.00
_cell.angle_beta   90.00
_cell.angle_gamma   90.00
#
_symmetry.space_group_name_H-M   'P 1'
#
loop_
_entity.id
_entity.type
_entity.pdbx_description
1 polymer ?
#
loop_
_entity_poly.entity_id
_entity_poly.type
_entity_poly.pdbx_seq_one_letter_code
_entity_poly.pdbx_strand_id
1 'polypeptide(L)'
;MRPDLEQRLAVIPRRLRARHGDDARRLDLMLAPDERVRAVTAGPLLGQGNALVVVTDRRILGAGPGWTTSVPYGQLSGVVADRRLVLLSTVTIHAAGRVWALRSPRQAADEFVAAVRQAAGLASPV
;
A
#
# COMPACT_ATOMS: atom_id res chain seq x y z
N MET A 1 8.14 15.67 -19.28
CA MET A 1 8.10 14.70 -18.16
C MET A 1 8.46 15.45 -16.89
N ARG A 2 7.64 15.43 -15.82
CA ARG A 2 7.87 16.20 -14.58
C ARG A 2 8.86 15.45 -13.65
N PRO A 3 10.01 16.03 -13.28
CA PRO A 3 11.05 15.38 -12.46
C PRO A 3 10.59 15.07 -11.01
N ASP A 4 9.61 15.81 -10.53
CA ASP A 4 8.90 15.65 -9.26
C ASP A 4 8.09 14.34 -9.19
N LEU A 5 7.69 13.80 -10.35
CA LEU A 5 6.97 12.52 -10.48
C LEU A 5 7.91 11.31 -10.26
N GLU A 6 9.14 11.41 -10.77
CA GLU A 6 10.12 10.32 -10.67
C GLU A 6 10.60 10.11 -9.24
N GLN A 7 10.74 11.20 -8.46
CA GLN A 7 11.07 11.17 -7.04
C GLN A 7 9.95 10.59 -6.17
N ARG A 8 8.67 10.94 -6.43
CA ARG A 8 7.53 10.43 -5.66
C ARG A 8 7.29 8.95 -5.86
N LEU A 9 7.52 8.47 -7.09
CA LEU A 9 7.45 7.06 -7.42
C LEU A 9 8.80 6.34 -7.20
N ALA A 10 9.88 7.03 -6.82
CA ALA A 10 11.23 6.42 -6.66
C ALA A 10 11.23 5.32 -5.59
N VAL A 11 10.30 5.41 -4.64
CA VAL A 11 10.03 4.38 -3.62
C VAL A 11 9.42 3.11 -4.24
N ILE A 12 8.76 3.20 -5.40
CA ILE A 12 8.26 2.05 -6.15
C ILE A 12 9.43 1.46 -6.96
N PRO A 13 9.89 0.24 -6.65
CA PRO A 13 10.98 -0.39 -7.39
C PRO A 13 10.70 -0.39 -8.89
N ARG A 14 11.72 -0.16 -9.73
CA ARG A 14 11.57 -0.13 -11.21
C ARG A 14 10.80 -1.33 -11.78
N ARG A 15 11.01 -2.53 -11.21
CA ARG A 15 10.31 -3.77 -11.59
C ARG A 15 8.80 -3.72 -11.30
N LEU A 16 8.41 -3.03 -10.25
CA LEU A 16 7.01 -2.82 -9.86
C LEU A 16 6.31 -1.84 -10.80
N ARG A 17 6.98 -0.76 -11.21
CA ARG A 17 6.42 0.18 -12.21
C ARG A 17 6.16 -0.48 -13.57
N ALA A 18 7.05 -1.35 -14.04
CA ALA A 18 6.88 -2.04 -15.32
C ALA A 18 5.70 -3.03 -15.32
N ARG A 19 5.42 -3.66 -14.17
CA ARG A 19 4.34 -4.66 -14.03
C ARG A 19 2.98 -4.05 -13.68
N HIS A 20 2.98 -2.86 -13.05
CA HIS A 20 1.79 -2.19 -12.54
C HIS A 20 1.61 -0.78 -13.13
N GLY A 21 2.07 -0.54 -14.37
CA GLY A 21 2.13 0.81 -14.95
C GLY A 21 0.81 1.58 -14.89
N ASP A 22 -0.30 0.94 -15.25
CA ASP A 22 -1.63 1.56 -15.21
C ASP A 22 -2.16 1.75 -13.77
N ASP A 23 -1.88 0.80 -12.87
CA ASP A 23 -2.24 0.93 -11.45
C ASP A 23 -1.47 2.10 -10.82
N ALA A 24 -0.17 2.20 -11.09
CA ALA A 24 0.69 3.28 -10.60
C ALA A 24 0.24 4.64 -11.13
N ARG A 25 -0.16 4.72 -12.40
CA ARG A 25 -0.73 5.95 -12.98
C ARG A 25 -2.05 6.33 -12.30
N ARG A 26 -2.93 5.36 -12.04
CA ARG A 26 -4.20 5.61 -11.34
C ARG A 26 -3.97 6.11 -9.90
N LEU A 27 -3.02 5.51 -9.19
CA LEU A 27 -2.65 5.95 -7.84
C LEU A 27 -2.04 7.35 -7.83
N ASP A 28 -1.19 7.67 -8.82
CA ASP A 28 -0.60 8.99 -8.96
C ASP A 28 -1.65 10.09 -9.16
N LEU A 29 -2.67 9.83 -10.00
CA LEU A 29 -3.81 10.74 -10.19
C LEU A 29 -4.65 10.94 -8.92
N MET A 30 -4.57 10.02 -7.96
CA MET A 30 -5.27 10.12 -6.68
C MET A 30 -4.49 10.90 -5.62
N LEU A 31 -3.16 11.02 -5.76
CA LEU A 31 -2.31 11.71 -4.78
C LEU A 31 -2.56 13.22 -4.82
N ALA A 32 -2.76 13.83 -3.65
CA ALA A 32 -2.79 15.28 -3.56
C ALA A 32 -1.39 15.88 -3.86
N PRO A 33 -1.30 17.14 -4.32
CA PRO A 33 -0.03 17.76 -4.69
C PRO A 33 1.04 17.74 -3.59
N ASP A 34 0.64 17.75 -2.32
CA ASP A 34 1.51 17.77 -1.14
C ASP A 34 1.54 16.44 -0.36
N GLU A 35 0.79 15.43 -0.82
CA GLU A 35 0.71 14.12 -0.19
C GLU A 35 1.99 13.30 -0.46
N ARG A 36 2.61 12.77 0.60
CA ARG A 36 3.90 12.07 0.51
C ARG A 36 3.74 10.57 0.66
N VAL A 37 4.28 9.82 -0.30
CA VAL A 37 4.35 8.35 -0.21
C VAL A 37 5.41 7.94 0.82
N ARG A 38 5.03 7.04 1.73
CA ARG A 38 5.88 6.52 2.81
C ARG A 38 6.37 5.10 2.54
N ALA A 39 5.49 4.25 2.04
CA ALA A 39 5.79 2.86 1.74
C ALA A 39 4.88 2.34 0.63
N VAL A 40 5.34 1.31 -0.06
CA VAL A 40 4.61 0.68 -1.17
C VAL A 40 4.78 -0.82 -1.08
N THR A 41 3.69 -1.53 -1.32
CA THR A 41 3.67 -2.98 -1.43
C THR A 41 2.79 -3.41 -2.60
N ALA A 42 3.00 -4.63 -3.08
CA ALA A 42 2.19 -5.18 -4.15
C ALA A 42 2.16 -6.70 -4.09
N GLY A 43 1.13 -7.24 -4.72
CA GLY A 43 0.94 -8.67 -4.91
C GLY A 43 -0.54 -9.02 -5.00
N PRO A 44 -0.90 -10.31 -4.90
CA PRO A 44 -2.28 -10.71 -5.04
C PRO A 44 -3.08 -10.31 -3.80
N LEU A 45 -4.13 -9.51 -4.04
CA LEU A 45 -5.21 -9.24 -3.12
C LEU A 45 -6.25 -10.37 -3.27
N LEU A 46 -6.53 -11.08 -2.18
CA LEU A 46 -7.41 -12.25 -2.23
C LEU A 46 -8.80 -11.86 -2.78
N GLY A 47 -9.21 -12.52 -3.88
CA GLY A 47 -10.49 -12.27 -4.56
C GLY A 47 -10.53 -11.07 -5.52
N GLN A 48 -9.45 -10.28 -5.65
CA GLN A 48 -9.45 -9.05 -6.45
C GLN A 48 -8.25 -8.92 -7.42
N GLY A 49 -7.40 -9.95 -7.49
CA GLY A 49 -6.26 -10.01 -8.39
C GLY A 49 -5.02 -9.28 -7.87
N ASN A 50 -4.05 -9.03 -8.74
CA ASN A 50 -2.85 -8.30 -8.35
C ASN A 50 -3.18 -6.85 -8.05
N ALA A 51 -2.64 -6.33 -6.95
CA ALA A 51 -2.87 -4.97 -6.49
C ALA A 51 -1.54 -4.29 -6.16
N LEU A 52 -1.53 -2.98 -6.33
CA LEU A 52 -0.51 -2.06 -5.85
C LEU A 52 -1.14 -1.24 -4.71
N VAL A 53 -0.50 -1.23 -3.55
CA VAL A 53 -1.00 -0.54 -2.36
C VAL A 53 0.07 0.41 -1.84
N VAL A 54 -0.31 1.65 -1.60
CA VAL A 54 0.55 2.77 -1.24
C VAL A 54 0.11 3.35 0.08
N VAL A 55 1.06 3.54 1.00
CA VAL A 55 0.89 4.26 2.25
C VAL A 55 1.35 5.69 2.05
N THR A 56 0.52 6.66 2.40
CA THR A 56 0.89 8.09 2.37
C THR A 56 0.95 8.65 3.78
N ASP A 57 1.28 9.93 3.93
CA ASP A 57 1.13 10.63 5.21
C ASP A 57 -0.34 10.94 5.58
N ARG A 58 -1.31 10.64 4.72
CA ARG A 58 -2.74 10.94 4.93
C ARG A 58 -3.65 9.72 4.95
N ARG A 59 -3.32 8.68 4.19
CA ARG A 59 -4.22 7.56 3.91
C ARG A 59 -3.49 6.39 3.26
N ILE A 60 -4.22 5.28 3.12
CA ILE A 60 -3.82 4.16 2.27
C ILE A 60 -4.55 4.29 0.93
N LEU A 61 -3.81 4.16 -0.17
CA LEU A 61 -4.36 4.08 -1.51
C LEU A 61 -4.10 2.68 -2.08
N GLY A 62 -5.05 2.14 -2.83
CA GLY A 62 -4.88 0.85 -3.50
C GLY A 62 -5.46 0.88 -4.90
N ALA A 63 -4.82 0.16 -5.82
CA ALA A 63 -5.30 -0.02 -7.19
C ALA A 63 -5.05 -1.45 -7.65
N GLY A 64 -5.99 -1.97 -8.43
CA GLY A 64 -5.90 -3.25 -9.13
C GLY A 64 -6.81 -3.26 -10.36
N PRO A 65 -6.93 -4.38 -11.07
CA PRO A 65 -7.71 -4.48 -12.31
C PRO A 65 -9.15 -3.97 -12.14
N GLY A 66 -9.47 -2.83 -12.75
CA GLY A 66 -10.81 -2.25 -12.73
C GLY A 66 -11.25 -1.55 -11.44
N TRP A 67 -10.37 -1.41 -10.42
CA TRP A 67 -10.75 -0.77 -9.17
C TRP A 67 -9.62 0.10 -8.57
N THR A 68 -10.03 1.07 -7.75
CA THR A 68 -9.17 1.84 -6.86
C THR A 68 -9.84 1.99 -5.50
N THR A 69 -9.07 2.22 -4.45
CA THR A 69 -9.58 2.47 -3.10
C THR A 69 -8.77 3.57 -2.42
N SER A 70 -9.42 4.26 -1.49
CA SER A 70 -8.83 5.29 -0.66
C SER A 70 -9.34 5.12 0.76
N VAL A 71 -8.44 4.88 1.70
CA VAL A 71 -8.75 4.59 3.10
C VAL A 71 -8.07 5.62 3.99
N PRO A 72 -8.79 6.68 4.41
CA PRO A 72 -8.32 7.61 5.42
C PRO A 72 -7.98 6.88 6.73
N TYR A 73 -6.96 7.33 7.46
CA TYR A 73 -6.56 6.67 8.70
C TYR A 73 -7.64 6.66 9.78
N GLY A 74 -8.55 7.64 9.80
CA GLY A 74 -9.70 7.64 10.71
C GLY A 74 -10.70 6.50 10.48
N GLN A 75 -10.62 5.78 9.35
CA GLN A 75 -11.43 4.60 9.07
C GLN A 75 -10.69 3.29 9.34
N LEU A 76 -9.38 3.35 9.62
CA LEU A 76 -8.52 2.21 9.84
C LEU A 76 -8.68 1.72 11.28
N SER A 77 -9.13 0.47 11.45
CA SER A 77 -9.18 -0.18 12.76
C SER A 77 -7.95 -1.04 13.05
N GLY A 78 -7.20 -1.44 12.02
CA GLY A 78 -5.95 -2.16 12.23
C GLY A 78 -5.23 -2.60 10.96
N VAL A 79 -3.95 -2.90 11.14
CA VAL A 79 -3.09 -3.50 10.12
C VAL A 79 -2.15 -4.52 10.76
N VAL A 80 -2.02 -5.69 10.14
CA VAL A 80 -1.18 -6.79 10.61
C VAL A 80 -0.52 -7.51 9.43
N ALA A 81 0.71 -7.99 9.63
CA ALA A 81 1.40 -8.87 8.69
C ALA A 81 1.50 -10.27 9.30
N ASP A 82 0.83 -11.25 8.70
CA ASP A 82 1.00 -12.66 9.05
C ASP A 82 2.21 -13.25 8.31
N ARG A 83 3.15 -13.80 9.07
CA ARG A 83 4.46 -14.32 8.62
C ARG A 83 4.50 -15.85 8.51
N ARG A 84 3.35 -16.52 8.39
CA ARG A 84 3.27 -17.99 8.22
C ARG A 84 4.02 -18.54 7.00
N LEU A 85 4.27 -17.73 5.98
CA LEU A 85 5.02 -18.14 4.79
C LEU A 85 6.49 -17.67 4.89
N VAL A 86 7.44 -18.52 4.51
CA VAL A 86 8.88 -18.29 4.74
C VAL A 86 9.37 -16.98 4.10
N LEU A 87 8.97 -16.71 2.84
CA LEU A 87 9.41 -15.55 2.06
C LEU A 87 8.31 -14.51 1.82
N LEU A 88 7.07 -14.82 2.18
CA LEU A 88 5.89 -14.00 1.91
C LEU A 88 5.18 -13.70 3.22
N SER A 89 4.52 -12.56 3.29
CA SER A 89 3.59 -12.24 4.37
C SER A 89 2.23 -11.90 3.79
N THR A 90 1.19 -12.14 4.58
CA THR A 90 -0.15 -11.62 4.26
C THR A 90 -0.38 -10.36 5.08
N VAL A 91 -0.41 -9.21 4.43
CA VAL A 91 -0.82 -7.93 5.01
C VAL A 91 -2.34 -7.90 5.04
N THR A 92 -2.92 -7.83 6.24
CA THR A 92 -4.36 -7.67 6.43
C THR A 92 -4.64 -6.25 6.92
N ILE A 93 -5.50 -5.54 6.20
CA ILE A 93 -5.92 -4.17 6.48
C ILE A 93 -7.39 -4.22 6.85
N HIS A 94 -7.73 -3.74 8.06
CA HIS A 94 -9.09 -3.64 8.56
C HIS A 94 -9.51 -2.17 8.53
N ALA A 95 -10.49 -1.81 7.71
CA ALA A 95 -11.01 -0.43 7.67
C ALA A 95 -12.46 -0.39 7.21
N ALA A 96 -13.25 0.54 7.77
CA ALA A 96 -14.64 0.80 7.36
C ALA A 96 -15.51 -0.48 7.19
N GLY A 97 -15.39 -1.44 8.10
CA GLY A 97 -16.13 -2.71 8.04
C GLY A 97 -15.66 -3.69 6.94
N ARG A 98 -14.54 -3.39 6.26
CA ARG A 98 -13.93 -4.23 5.23
C ARG A 98 -12.57 -4.77 5.69
N VAL A 99 -12.21 -5.91 5.13
CA VAL A 99 -10.91 -6.56 5.35
C VAL A 99 -10.27 -6.83 3.99
N TRP A 100 -9.06 -6.31 3.79
CA TRP A 100 -8.25 -6.57 2.61
C TRP A 100 -7.03 -7.40 2.99
N ALA A 101 -6.80 -8.50 2.29
CA ALA A 101 -5.68 -9.41 2.55
C ALA A 101 -4.77 -9.50 1.32
N LEU A 102 -3.60 -8.86 1.41
CA LEU A 102 -2.61 -8.76 0.34
C LEU A 102 -1.40 -9.64 0.65
N ARG A 103 -1.02 -10.52 -0.27
CA ARG A 103 0.26 -11.24 -0.15
C ARG A 103 1.38 -10.41 -0.75
N SER A 104 2.47 -10.26 -0.01
CA SER A 104 3.64 -9.47 -0.39
C SER A 104 4.93 -10.17 0.04
N PRO A 105 6.09 -9.89 -0.58
CA PRO A 105 7.39 -10.18 0.04
C PRO A 105 7.43 -9.72 1.49
N ARG A 106 8.00 -10.55 2.37
CA ARG A 106 7.98 -10.33 3.82
C ARG A 106 8.53 -8.98 4.25
N GLN A 107 9.70 -8.60 3.71
CA GLN A 107 10.32 -7.30 4.00
C GLN A 107 9.40 -6.14 3.63
N ALA A 108 8.83 -6.14 2.43
CA ALA A 108 7.92 -5.09 1.98
C ALA A 108 6.62 -5.04 2.79
N ALA A 109 6.15 -6.19 3.29
CA ALA A 109 5.00 -6.25 4.18
C ALA A 109 5.31 -5.64 5.55
N ASP A 110 6.48 -5.94 6.13
CA ASP A 110 6.91 -5.40 7.42
C ASP A 110 7.11 -3.86 7.33
N GLU A 111 7.77 -3.37 6.28
CA GLU A 111 7.92 -1.94 6.00
C GLU A 111 6.56 -1.25 5.81
N PHE A 112 5.63 -1.88 5.09
CA PHE A 112 4.28 -1.36 4.89
C PHE A 112 3.52 -1.24 6.21
N VAL A 113 3.49 -2.30 7.03
CA VAL A 113 2.79 -2.28 8.33
C VAL A 113 3.38 -1.24 9.27
N ALA A 114 4.71 -1.11 9.32
CA ALA A 114 5.37 -0.08 10.11
C ALA A 114 4.98 1.33 9.66
N ALA A 115 5.00 1.60 8.35
CA ALA A 115 4.61 2.89 7.79
C ALA A 115 3.14 3.24 8.06
N VAL A 116 2.22 2.28 7.91
CA VAL A 116 0.80 2.50 8.22
C VAL A 116 0.62 2.83 9.70
N ARG A 117 1.26 2.08 10.61
CA ARG A 117 1.13 2.34 12.05
C ARG A 117 1.68 3.69 12.44
N GLN A 118 2.85 4.05 11.91
CA GLN A 118 3.44 5.37 12.14
C GLN A 118 2.53 6.50 11.64
N ALA A 119 1.98 6.38 10.43
CA ALA A 119 1.15 7.42 9.83
C ALA A 119 -0.25 7.51 10.46
N ALA A 120 -0.80 6.38 10.92
CA ALA A 120 -2.10 6.31 11.59
C ALA A 120 -2.03 6.58 13.10
N GLY A 121 -0.83 6.75 13.67
CA GLY A 121 -0.65 6.92 15.12
C GLY A 121 -1.03 5.66 15.94
N LEU A 122 -0.92 4.48 15.34
CA LEU A 122 -1.23 3.20 16.00
C LEU A 122 -0.03 2.71 16.82
N ALA A 123 -0.28 2.24 18.04
CA ALA A 123 0.77 1.66 18.88
C ALA A 123 1.39 0.40 18.22
N SER A 124 2.70 0.23 18.38
CA SER A 124 3.36 -1.04 18.07
C SER A 124 2.95 -2.11 19.09
N PRO A 125 2.60 -3.34 18.68
CA PRO A 125 2.40 -4.43 19.61
C PRO A 125 3.73 -4.71 20.31
N VAL A 126 3.65 -4.82 21.63
CA VAL A 126 4.71 -5.33 22.52
C VAL A 126 4.92 -6.81 22.24
#